data_AF-A0A502KYB9-F1
#
_entry.id   AF-A0A502KYB9-F1
#
_cell.length_a   1.000
_cell.length_b   1.000
_cell.length_c   1.000
_cell.angle_alpha   90.00
_cell.angle_beta   90.00
_cell.angle_gamma   90.00
#
_symmetry.space_group_name_H-M   'P 1'
#
loop_
_entity.id
_entity.type
_entity.pdbx_description
1 polymer ?
#
loop_
_entity_poly.entity_id
_entity_poly.type
_entity_poly.pdbx_seq_one_letter_code
_entity_poly.pdbx_strand_id
1 'polypeptide(L)'
;MSEAIQVLVGLASNATLNNQDNITTMLAEADISLEQEKAIKAKDAKRLLDASDEISKIKFFIPIAPAEDDEPEESNEEETETNNLLAIIG
;
A
#
# COMPACT_ATOMS: atom_id res chain seq x y z
N MET A 1 14.80 1.16 -8.22
CA MET A 1 14.35 2.50 -7.78
C MET A 1 13.29 2.94 -8.78
N SER A 2 12.12 3.42 -8.34
CA SER A 2 11.03 3.81 -9.26
C SER A 2 11.47 4.96 -10.19
N GLU A 3 11.11 4.91 -11.47
CA GLU A 3 11.42 5.96 -12.45
C GLU A 3 10.87 7.33 -12.03
N ALA A 4 9.65 7.37 -11.46
CA ALA A 4 9.08 8.60 -10.91
C ALA A 4 9.92 9.17 -9.74
N ILE A 5 10.52 8.30 -8.92
CA ILE A 5 11.42 8.73 -7.84
C ILE A 5 12.73 9.29 -8.41
N GLN A 6 13.29 8.65 -9.44
CA GLN A 6 14.50 9.13 -10.11
C GLN A 6 14.29 10.53 -10.72
N VAL A 7 13.13 10.74 -11.35
CA VAL A 7 12.69 12.05 -11.87
C VAL A 7 12.60 13.09 -10.76
N LEU A 8 11.96 12.76 -9.63
CA LEU A 8 11.84 13.69 -8.49
C LEU A 8 13.20 14.03 -7.87
N VAL A 9 14.09 13.05 -7.76
CA VAL A 9 15.47 13.27 -7.30
C VAL A 9 16.22 14.18 -8.26
N GLY A 10 16.08 13.98 -9.58
CA GLY A 10 16.63 14.86 -10.60
C GLY A 10 16.15 16.30 -10.46
N LEU A 11 14.83 16.48 -10.29
CA LEU A 11 14.22 17.80 -10.06
C LEU A 11 14.73 18.49 -8.80
N ALA A 12 14.86 17.75 -7.70
CA ALA A 12 15.33 18.30 -6.43
C ALA A 12 16.84 18.63 -6.45
N SER A 13 17.62 17.88 -7.23
CA SER A 13 19.08 17.96 -7.24
C SER A 13 19.65 18.92 -8.29
N ASN A 14 18.84 19.30 -9.30
CA ASN A 14 19.30 20.13 -10.41
C ASN A 14 18.62 21.50 -10.42
N ALA A 15 19.35 22.53 -9.94
CA ALA A 15 18.89 23.91 -9.91
C ALA A 15 18.57 24.50 -11.31
N THR A 16 19.07 23.90 -12.40
CA THR A 16 18.73 24.31 -13.78
C THR A 16 17.34 23.85 -14.23
N LEU A 17 16.72 22.91 -13.51
CA LEU A 17 15.33 22.48 -13.68
C LEU A 17 14.33 23.39 -12.95
N ASN A 18 14.70 24.64 -12.67
CA ASN A 18 13.75 25.65 -12.19
C ASN A 18 12.93 26.30 -13.33
N ASN A 19 13.24 25.98 -14.60
CA ASN A 19 12.46 26.36 -15.77
C ASN A 19 11.48 25.23 -16.15
N GLN A 20 10.22 25.58 -16.34
CA GLN A 20 9.15 24.72 -16.84
C GLN A 20 9.48 23.99 -18.15
N ASP A 21 10.23 24.62 -19.06
CA ASP A 21 10.64 23.99 -20.32
C ASP A 21 11.58 22.81 -20.07
N ASN A 22 12.60 23.01 -19.21
CA ASN A 22 13.55 21.96 -18.87
C ASN A 22 12.88 20.82 -18.10
N ILE A 23 11.93 21.15 -17.20
CA ILE A 23 11.09 20.14 -16.51
C ILE A 23 10.30 19.33 -17.53
N THR A 24 9.70 19.99 -18.52
CA THR A 24 8.86 19.33 -19.53
C THR A 24 9.66 18.40 -20.42
N THR A 25 10.85 18.81 -20.86
CA THR A 25 11.76 17.96 -21.64
C THR A 25 12.20 16.73 -20.83
N MET A 26 12.61 16.93 -19.57
CA MET A 26 13.05 15.83 -18.72
C MET A 26 11.91 14.83 -18.45
N LEU A 27 10.68 15.31 -18.25
CA LEU A 27 9.52 14.44 -18.04
C LEU A 27 9.11 13.68 -19.30
N ALA A 28 9.29 14.27 -20.49
CA ALA A 28 9.00 13.61 -21.76
C ALA A 28 10.01 12.50 -22.10
N GLU A 29 11.24 12.61 -21.60
CA GLU A 29 12.29 11.60 -21.75
C GLU A 29 12.21 10.50 -20.68
N ALA A 30 11.46 10.72 -19.60
CA ALA A 30 11.31 9.78 -18.52
C ALA A 30 10.29 8.67 -18.87
N ASP A 31 10.63 7.43 -18.54
CA ASP A 31 9.70 6.29 -18.67
C ASP A 31 8.71 6.26 -17.50
N ILE A 32 7.83 7.26 -17.48
CA ILE A 32 6.76 7.42 -16.50
C ILE A 32 5.41 7.51 -17.21
N SER A 33 4.35 7.11 -16.51
CA SER A 33 3.00 7.24 -17.06
C SER A 33 2.57 8.71 -17.19
N LEU A 34 1.63 8.96 -18.09
CA LEU A 34 1.02 10.28 -18.28
C LEU A 34 0.38 10.83 -16.99
N GLU A 35 -0.16 9.96 -16.13
CA GLU A 35 -0.72 10.39 -14.84
C GLU A 35 0.36 10.82 -13.85
N GLN A 36 1.48 10.10 -13.79
CA GLN A 36 2.63 10.48 -12.99
C GLN A 36 3.22 11.81 -13.48
N GLU A 37 3.37 12.00 -14.80
CA GLU A 37 3.81 13.26 -15.38
C GLU A 37 2.91 14.43 -14.95
N LYS A 38 1.59 14.27 -15.10
CA LYS A 38 0.60 15.28 -14.69
C LYS A 38 0.68 15.58 -13.20
N ALA A 39 0.82 14.56 -12.36
CA ALA A 39 0.95 14.73 -10.91
C ALA A 39 2.24 15.47 -10.54
N ILE A 40 3.36 15.17 -11.19
CA ILE A 40 4.64 15.87 -10.98
C ILE A 40 4.54 17.34 -11.41
N LYS A 41 3.97 17.63 -12.59
CA LYS A 41 3.74 19.01 -13.08
C LYS A 41 2.83 19.80 -12.14
N ALA A 42 1.80 19.16 -11.58
CA ALA A 42 0.90 19.75 -10.60
C ALA A 42 1.48 19.85 -9.18
N LYS A 43 2.65 19.26 -8.93
CA LYS A 43 3.25 19.10 -7.59
C LYS A 43 2.30 18.41 -6.59
N ASP A 44 1.47 17.51 -7.09
CA ASP A 44 0.46 16.80 -6.32
C ASP A 44 0.96 15.41 -5.92
N ALA A 45 1.54 15.34 -4.72
CA ALA A 45 2.11 14.10 -4.18
C ALA A 45 1.04 13.01 -3.96
N LYS A 46 -0.21 13.39 -3.68
CA LYS A 46 -1.29 12.42 -3.45
C LYS A 46 -1.67 11.75 -4.77
N ARG A 47 -1.89 12.54 -5.81
CA ARG A 47 -2.15 12.01 -7.16
C ARG A 47 -0.97 11.18 -7.69
N LEU A 48 0.25 11.55 -7.35
CA LEU A 48 1.43 10.77 -7.74
C LEU A 48 1.45 9.40 -7.06
N LEU A 49 1.07 9.34 -5.78
CA LEU A 49 0.94 8.09 -5.04
C LEU A 49 -0.17 7.21 -5.63
N ASP A 50 -1.34 7.79 -5.94
CA ASP A 50 -2.45 7.07 -6.55
C ASP A 50 -2.10 6.54 -7.94
N ALA A 51 -1.32 7.29 -8.72
CA ALA A 51 -0.79 6.87 -10.02
C ALA A 51 0.36 5.84 -9.90
N SER A 52 0.88 5.60 -8.69
CA SER A 52 1.86 4.54 -8.44
C SER A 52 1.12 3.24 -8.15
N ASP A 53 1.07 2.36 -9.15
CA ASP A 53 0.39 1.06 -9.10
C ASP A 53 1.03 0.04 -8.13
N GLU A 54 1.85 0.49 -7.18
CA GLU A 54 2.47 -0.40 -6.19
C GLU A 54 1.48 -0.83 -5.10
N ILE A 55 0.51 0.02 -4.74
CA ILE A 55 -0.51 -0.33 -3.74
C ILE A 55 -1.43 -1.44 -4.26
N SER A 56 -1.80 -1.42 -5.55
CA SER A 56 -2.63 -2.45 -6.19
C SER A 56 -1.98 -3.83 -6.21
N LYS A 57 -0.64 -3.90 -6.13
CA LYS A 57 0.12 -5.16 -6.11
C LYS A 57 0.11 -5.82 -4.72
N ILE A 58 -0.31 -5.10 -3.68
CA ILE A 58 -0.46 -5.66 -2.34
C ILE A 58 -1.70 -6.55 -2.33
N LYS A 59 -1.51 -7.87 -2.48
CA LYS A 59 -2.58 -8.85 -2.31
C LYS A 59 -2.92 -8.99 -0.83
N PHE A 60 -4.01 -8.37 -0.39
CA PHE A 60 -4.57 -8.62 0.93
C PHE A 60 -5.35 -9.94 0.90
N PHE A 61 -4.85 -10.96 1.61
CA PHE A 61 -5.61 -12.19 1.85
C PHE A 61 -6.18 -12.12 3.27
N ILE A 62 -7.50 -11.97 3.37
CA ILE A 62 -8.20 -12.13 4.64
C ILE A 62 -8.56 -13.61 4.73
N PRO A 63 -7.94 -14.39 5.65
CA PRO A 63 -8.39 -15.75 5.88
C PRO A 63 -9.82 -15.68 6.40
N ILE A 64 -10.78 -16.11 5.59
CA ILE A 64 -12.13 -16.38 6.04
C ILE A 64 -12.05 -17.75 6.73
N ALA A 65 -12.03 -17.75 8.06
CA ALA A 65 -12.32 -18.96 8.81
C ALA A 65 -13.80 -19.29 8.55
N PRO A 66 -14.14 -20.55 8.21
CA PRO A 66 -15.53 -20.97 8.27
C PRO A 66 -16.02 -20.70 9.69
N ALA A 67 -17.25 -20.19 9.82
CA ALA A 67 -17.89 -20.22 11.12
C ALA A 67 -17.93 -21.70 11.54
N GLU A 68 -17.35 -22.00 12.70
CA GLU A 68 -17.68 -23.26 13.38
C GLU A 68 -19.19 -23.20 13.57
N ASP A 69 -19.89 -24.03 12.80
CA ASP A 69 -21.32 -24.22 12.94
C ASP A 69 -21.51 -24.80 14.34
N ASP A 70 -21.90 -23.94 15.27
CA ASP A 70 -22.20 -24.24 16.67
C ASP A 70 -23.51 -25.06 16.71
N GLU A 71 -23.55 -26.20 16.02
CA GLU A 71 -24.48 -27.27 16.34
C GLU A 71 -23.97 -27.90 17.64
N PRO A 72 -24.77 -27.89 18.73
CA PRO A 72 -24.36 -28.54 19.97
C PRO A 72 -24.25 -30.05 19.72
N GLU A 73 -23.03 -30.59 19.68
CA GLU A 73 -22.83 -32.02 19.86
C GLU A 73 -23.42 -32.40 21.23
N GLU A 74 -24.43 -33.27 21.19
CA GLU A 74 -25.07 -33.82 22.37
C GLU A 74 -24.01 -34.55 23.20
N SER A 75 -23.55 -33.85 24.25
CA SER A 75 -22.61 -34.32 25.25
C SER A 75 -23.07 -35.65 25.85
N ASN A 76 -22.25 -36.69 25.71
CA ASN A 76 -22.30 -37.85 26.59
C ASN A 76 -20.90 -38.10 27.19
N GLU A 77 -20.72 -37.60 28.42
CA GLU A 77 -19.98 -38.17 29.58
C GLU A 77 -18.57 -38.79 29.32
N GLU A 78 -17.45 -38.45 29.97
CA GLU A 78 -17.18 -38.28 31.41
C GLU A 78 -15.73 -37.74 31.66
N GLU A 79 -15.58 -36.96 32.75
CA GLU A 79 -14.44 -36.84 33.70
C GLU A 79 -13.07 -36.17 33.37
N THR A 80 -12.91 -34.98 33.99
CA THR A 80 -11.78 -34.47 34.82
C THR A 80 -10.37 -34.25 34.22
N GLU A 81 -9.93 -32.99 34.17
CA GLU A 81 -9.08 -32.39 35.23
C GLU A 81 -8.82 -30.90 34.95
N THR A 82 -8.96 -30.11 36.01
CA THR A 82 -8.79 -28.66 36.10
C THR A 82 -7.38 -28.18 35.78
N ASN A 83 -7.22 -27.11 35.01
CA ASN A 83 -6.20 -26.09 35.28
C ASN A 83 -6.60 -24.70 34.76
N ASN A 84 -6.85 -23.82 35.72
CA ASN A 84 -7.07 -22.38 35.58
C ASN A 84 -5.95 -21.69 34.80
N LEU A 85 -6.31 -20.88 33.80
CA LEU A 85 -5.63 -19.59 33.55
C LEU A 85 -6.67 -18.53 33.15
N LEU A 86 -7.27 -17.98 34.21
CA LEU A 86 -7.51 -16.57 34.47
C LEU A 86 -7.52 -15.60 33.28
N ALA A 87 -8.71 -15.04 33.06
CA ALA A 87 -9.03 -13.69 32.61
C ALA A 87 -7.85 -12.70 32.50
N ILE A 88 -7.71 -12.11 31.32
CA ILE A 88 -7.04 -10.81 31.13
C ILE A 88 -7.93 -9.93 30.24
N ILE A 89 -8.68 -9.07 30.94
CA ILE A 89 -9.10 -7.69 30.59
C ILE A 89 -10.37 -7.51 29.73
N GLY A 90 -11.45 -7.24 30.46
CA GLY A 90 -12.61 -6.44 30.10
C GLY A 90 -13.27 -5.96 31.39
#